data_AF-A0A0J6YR11-F1
#
_entry.id   AF-A0A0J6YR11-F1
#
_cell.length_a   1.000
_cell.length_b   1.000
_cell.length_c   1.000
_cell.angle_alpha   90.00
_cell.angle_beta   90.00
_cell.angle_gamma   90.00
#
_symmetry.space_group_name_H-M   'P 1'
#
loop_
_entity.id
_entity.type
_entity.pdbx_description
1 polymer ?
#
loop_
_entity_poly.entity_id
_entity_poly.type
_entity_poly.pdbx_seq_one_letter_code
_entity_poly.pdbx_strand_id
1 'polypeptide(L)'
;MAPNFFLEAKGPDGSLAVAVRQACYNGALGARGIHSLQTYWQDEPIDDNNAYTLTSTYHGGQLKLYTTHINKPGYTDGRSEYIMTQLKGWSMTSDLETFRLGASAYRNARDWAKEKRDQFIQVANERLFQERSQDSSSQHQPVSDLTPVLDDSDGSTESGEYQDAQWSFAVPVERRKEDHGKPRRPRIRGSESLVTTGDAARDTISDKALVLQN
;
A
#
# COMPACT_ATOMS: atom_id res chain seq x y z
N MET A 1 -6.91 -13.06 0.61
CA MET A 1 -6.56 -12.29 1.84
C MET A 1 -6.71 -10.80 1.53
N ALA A 2 -7.29 -9.99 2.41
CA ALA A 2 -7.57 -8.56 2.15
C ALA A 2 -6.40 -7.65 2.58
N PRO A 3 -5.58 -7.09 1.66
CA PRO A 3 -4.47 -6.22 2.03
C PRO A 3 -4.95 -4.85 2.55
N ASN A 4 -4.28 -4.32 3.58
CA ASN A 4 -4.58 -3.01 4.17
C ASN A 4 -3.30 -2.18 4.45
N PHE A 5 -2.17 -2.59 3.90
CA PHE A 5 -0.94 -1.80 3.85
C PHE A 5 -0.39 -1.83 2.42
N PHE A 6 -0.03 -0.65 1.88
CA PHE A 6 0.50 -0.52 0.52
C PHE A 6 1.71 0.43 0.46
N LEU A 7 2.64 0.16 -0.46
CA LEU A 7 3.79 1.04 -0.75
C LEU A 7 3.83 1.34 -2.25
N GLU A 8 3.83 2.63 -2.58
CA GLU A 8 4.02 3.15 -3.93
C GLU A 8 5.38 3.85 -4.03
N ALA A 9 6.37 3.13 -4.54
CA ALA A 9 7.69 3.67 -4.80
C ALA A 9 7.81 4.13 -6.27
N LYS A 10 8.56 5.22 -6.48
CA LYS A 10 8.92 5.73 -7.81
C LYS A 10 10.40 6.02 -7.87
N GLY A 11 11.02 5.64 -9.00
CA GLY A 11 12.40 5.99 -9.32
C GLY A 11 12.55 7.45 -9.74
N PRO A 12 13.78 7.87 -10.13
CA PRO A 12 14.08 9.25 -10.51
C PRO A 12 13.17 9.81 -11.61
N ASP A 13 12.88 9.02 -12.64
CA ASP A 13 12.02 9.42 -13.76
C ASP A 13 10.52 9.18 -13.47
N GLY A 14 10.20 8.62 -12.30
CA GLY A 14 8.82 8.37 -11.89
C GLY A 14 8.16 9.63 -11.33
N SER A 15 6.84 9.74 -11.53
CA SER A 15 6.07 10.89 -11.06
C SER A 15 5.52 10.69 -9.64
N LEU A 16 5.77 11.65 -8.74
CA LEU A 16 5.14 11.70 -7.42
C LEU A 16 3.61 11.72 -7.54
N ALA A 17 3.05 12.44 -8.52
CA ALA A 17 1.61 12.49 -8.73
C ALA A 17 1.03 11.10 -9.06
N VAL A 18 1.77 10.28 -9.81
CA VAL A 18 1.38 8.88 -10.07
C VAL A 18 1.43 8.05 -8.79
N ALA A 19 2.48 8.18 -7.97
CA ALA A 19 2.58 7.48 -6.69
C ALA A 19 1.40 7.81 -5.76
N VAL A 20 1.05 9.08 -5.63
CA VAL A 20 -0.06 9.53 -4.78
C VAL A 20 -1.41 9.03 -5.30
N ARG A 21 -1.63 9.02 -6.63
CA ARG A 21 -2.86 8.46 -7.21
C ARG A 21 -2.99 6.95 -6.97
N GLN A 22 -1.90 6.21 -7.13
CA GLN A 22 -1.87 4.77 -6.85
C GLN A 22 -2.09 4.49 -5.36
N ALA A 23 -1.47 5.28 -4.48
CA ALA A 23 -1.66 5.18 -3.04
C ALA A 23 -3.10 5.45 -2.63
N CYS A 24 -3.76 6.43 -3.27
CA CYS A 24 -5.18 6.70 -3.06
C CYS A 24 -6.07 5.54 -3.53
N TYR A 25 -5.83 5.05 -4.76
CA TYR A 25 -6.60 3.95 -5.33
C TYR A 25 -6.48 2.67 -4.50
N ASN A 26 -5.26 2.26 -4.18
CA ASN A 26 -4.99 1.07 -3.36
C ASN A 26 -5.51 1.25 -1.93
N GLY A 27 -5.39 2.46 -1.37
CA GLY A 27 -5.96 2.81 -0.07
C GLY A 27 -7.49 2.62 -0.04
N ALA A 28 -8.19 3.06 -1.09
CA ALA A 28 -9.64 2.87 -1.20
C ALA A 28 -10.02 1.38 -1.31
N LEU A 29 -9.27 0.59 -2.10
CA LEU A 29 -9.49 -0.85 -2.20
C LEU A 29 -9.27 -1.58 -0.87
N GLY A 30 -8.21 -1.22 -0.15
CA GLY A 30 -7.92 -1.78 1.18
C GLY A 30 -8.99 -1.40 2.19
N ALA A 31 -9.42 -0.14 2.23
CA ALA A 31 -10.46 0.34 3.12
C ALA A 31 -11.78 -0.41 2.87
N ARG A 32 -12.14 -0.60 1.60
CA ARG A 32 -13.30 -1.41 1.22
C ARG A 32 -13.17 -2.87 1.69
N GLY A 33 -11.99 -3.47 1.51
CA GLY A 33 -11.73 -4.84 1.95
C GLY A 33 -11.84 -5.03 3.46
N ILE A 34 -11.29 -4.10 4.26
CA ILE A 34 -11.42 -4.13 5.72
C ILE A 34 -12.87 -3.91 6.13
N HIS A 35 -13.57 -2.97 5.50
CA HIS A 35 -14.99 -2.75 5.79
C HIS A 35 -15.84 -3.99 5.53
N SER A 36 -15.59 -4.71 4.43
CA SER A 36 -16.26 -5.99 4.16
C SER A 36 -15.98 -7.05 5.22
N LEU A 37 -14.81 -7.05 5.87
CA LEU A 37 -14.54 -7.95 7.00
C LEU A 37 -15.29 -7.50 8.26
N GLN A 38 -15.34 -6.20 8.52
CA GLN A 38 -16.04 -5.64 9.68
C GLN A 38 -17.54 -5.92 9.64
N THR A 39 -18.17 -5.82 8.47
CA THR A 39 -19.61 -6.01 8.28
C THR A 39 -19.98 -7.45 7.88
N TYR A 40 -19.01 -8.36 7.81
CA TYR A 40 -19.27 -9.76 7.47
C TYR A 40 -20.25 -10.38 8.48
N TRP A 41 -21.40 -10.84 7.98
CA TRP A 41 -22.51 -11.38 8.77
C TRP A 41 -22.97 -10.44 9.91
N GLN A 42 -23.09 -9.14 9.61
CA GLN A 42 -23.79 -8.20 10.48
C GLN A 42 -25.04 -7.66 9.80
N ASP A 43 -26.16 -7.68 10.53
CA ASP A 43 -27.43 -7.10 10.09
C ASP A 43 -27.36 -5.57 10.03
N GLU A 44 -26.57 -4.95 10.90
CA GLU A 44 -26.32 -3.51 10.90
C GLU A 44 -24.83 -3.22 10.73
N PRO A 45 -24.43 -2.44 9.72
CA PRO A 45 -23.02 -2.18 9.45
C PRO A 45 -22.43 -1.28 10.53
N ILE A 46 -21.65 -1.86 11.45
CA ILE A 46 -20.89 -1.11 12.46
C ILE A 46 -19.88 -0.22 11.74
N ASP A 47 -20.05 1.09 11.88
CA ASP A 47 -19.06 2.09 11.48
C ASP A 47 -18.47 2.71 12.73
N ASP A 48 -17.22 2.39 13.02
CA ASP A 48 -16.49 2.94 14.15
C ASP A 48 -15.74 4.23 13.80
N ASN A 49 -15.93 4.74 12.57
CA ASN A 49 -15.32 5.96 12.05
C ASN A 49 -13.78 5.95 12.10
N ASN A 50 -13.17 4.75 12.15
CA ASN A 50 -11.73 4.56 12.22
C ASN A 50 -11.13 4.19 10.85
N ALA A 51 -9.85 4.51 10.68
CA ALA A 51 -9.11 4.26 9.46
C ALA A 51 -8.13 3.09 9.63
N TYR A 52 -8.40 1.95 9.01
CA TYR A 52 -7.62 0.71 9.16
C TYR A 52 -6.74 0.35 7.97
N THR A 53 -6.70 1.23 6.97
CA THR A 53 -5.86 1.05 5.78
C THR A 53 -4.82 2.15 5.72
N LEU A 54 -3.56 1.73 5.63
CA LEU A 54 -2.41 2.62 5.49
C LEU A 54 -1.80 2.48 4.11
N THR A 55 -1.38 3.59 3.54
CA THR A 55 -0.58 3.61 2.30
C THR A 55 0.64 4.47 2.49
N SER A 56 1.71 4.14 1.80
CA SER A 56 2.95 4.89 1.84
C SER A 56 3.45 5.17 0.44
N THR A 57 4.15 6.29 0.28
CA THR A 57 4.83 6.63 -0.97
C THR A 57 6.31 6.86 -0.71
N TYR A 58 7.17 6.39 -1.60
CA TYR A 58 8.59 6.74 -1.59
C TYR A 58 9.01 7.31 -2.94
N HIS A 59 9.44 8.58 -2.96
CA HIS A 59 9.93 9.25 -4.16
C HIS A 59 10.93 10.35 -3.80
N GLY A 60 12.04 10.44 -4.56
CA GLY A 60 13.03 11.50 -4.37
C GLY A 60 13.62 11.58 -2.95
N GLY A 61 13.77 10.44 -2.27
CA GLY A 61 14.22 10.41 -0.87
C GLY A 61 13.14 10.71 0.17
N GLN A 62 11.92 11.04 -0.23
CA GLN A 62 10.82 11.32 0.69
C GLN A 62 9.95 10.09 0.91
N LEU A 63 9.82 9.64 2.15
CA LEU A 63 8.80 8.69 2.58
C LEU A 63 7.59 9.47 3.12
N LYS A 64 6.38 9.17 2.65
CA LYS A 64 5.14 9.71 3.21
C LYS A 64 4.20 8.58 3.58
N LEU A 65 3.49 8.73 4.68
CA LEU A 65 2.47 7.79 5.16
C LEU A 65 1.10 8.47 5.13
N TYR A 66 0.10 7.71 4.71
CA TYR A 66 -1.29 8.11 4.55
C TYR A 66 -2.19 7.07 5.21
N THR A 67 -3.39 7.50 5.57
CA THR A 67 -4.48 6.62 5.98
C THR A 67 -5.69 6.85 5.09
N THR A 68 -6.48 5.81 4.85
CA THR A 68 -7.73 5.91 4.08
C THR A 68 -8.90 5.44 4.93
N HIS A 69 -9.92 6.28 5.04
CA HIS A 69 -11.19 5.95 5.68
C HIS A 69 -12.35 6.08 4.70
N ILE A 70 -13.44 5.39 5.04
CA ILE A 70 -14.69 5.44 4.30
C ILE A 70 -15.50 6.61 4.85
N ASN A 71 -16.03 7.43 3.94
CA ASN A 71 -17.04 8.44 4.24
C ASN A 71 -18.38 7.93 3.68
N LYS A 72 -19.28 7.52 4.58
CA LYS A 72 -20.62 7.06 4.18
C LYS A 72 -21.48 8.27 3.78
N PRO A 73 -22.20 8.21 2.66
CA PRO A 73 -23.09 9.30 2.28
C PRO A 73 -24.27 9.37 3.26
N GLY A 74 -24.63 10.59 3.65
CA GLY A 74 -25.84 10.85 4.44
C GLY A 74 -27.09 10.54 3.61
N TYR A 75 -27.78 9.44 3.97
CA TYR A 75 -29.17 9.10 3.64
C TYR A 75 -29.64 9.12 2.17
N THR A 76 -28.77 9.39 1.19
CA THR A 76 -29.16 9.51 -0.23
C THR A 76 -28.21 8.70 -1.09
N ASP A 77 -28.66 7.53 -1.56
CA ASP A 77 -28.21 6.67 -2.69
C ASP A 77 -26.74 6.77 -3.19
N GLY A 78 -25.83 7.14 -2.30
CA GLY A 78 -24.50 7.59 -2.66
C GLY A 78 -23.53 6.44 -2.65
N ARG A 79 -22.61 6.45 -3.62
CA ARG A 79 -21.43 5.59 -3.52
C ARG A 79 -20.60 6.03 -2.33
N SER A 80 -20.09 5.07 -1.54
CA SER A 80 -19.14 5.36 -0.47
C SER A 80 -17.95 6.15 -1.01
N GLU A 81 -17.64 7.26 -0.36
CA GLU A 81 -16.45 8.04 -0.67
C GLU A 81 -15.27 7.53 0.14
N TYR A 82 -14.06 7.66 -0.41
CA TYR A 82 -12.83 7.25 0.25
C TYR A 82 -11.92 8.46 0.38
N ILE A 83 -11.58 8.80 1.61
CA ILE A 83 -10.76 9.99 1.91
C ILE A 83 -9.39 9.51 2.35
N MET A 84 -8.38 9.81 1.53
CA MET A 84 -6.98 9.59 1.86
C MET A 84 -6.40 10.82 2.55
N THR A 85 -5.96 10.66 3.79
CA THR A 85 -5.37 11.72 4.61
C THR A 85 -3.88 11.44 4.83
N GLN A 86 -3.02 12.44 4.62
CA GLN A 86 -1.60 12.31 4.93
C GLN A 86 -1.38 12.35 6.44
N LEU A 87 -0.71 11.34 6.98
CA LEU A 87 -0.34 11.27 8.40
C LEU A 87 0.96 12.04 8.66
N LYS A 88 2.03 11.70 7.92
CA LYS A 88 3.36 12.30 8.09
C LYS A 88 4.24 12.05 6.88
N GLY A 89 5.35 12.80 6.77
CA GLY A 89 6.43 12.53 5.83
C GLY A 89 7.81 12.75 6.46
N TRP A 90 8.79 12.03 5.93
CA TRP A 90 10.18 12.04 6.38
C TRP A 90 11.11 12.15 5.16
N SER A 91 12.16 12.96 5.30
CA SER A 91 13.28 12.98 4.37
C SER A 91 14.25 11.86 4.73
N MET A 92 14.20 10.76 4.01
CA MET A 92 15.00 9.57 4.29
C MET A 92 16.50 9.77 4.01
N THR A 93 16.87 10.87 3.36
CA THR A 93 18.23 11.18 2.96
C THR A 93 18.78 12.45 3.63
N SER A 94 18.07 13.07 4.58
CA SER A 94 18.58 14.28 5.25
C SER A 94 19.63 13.96 6.31
N ASP A 95 19.27 13.11 7.27
CA ASP A 95 20.06 12.83 8.46
C ASP A 95 19.66 11.48 9.09
N LEU A 96 20.53 10.97 9.97
CA LEU A 96 20.36 9.66 10.60
C LEU A 96 19.11 9.57 11.48
N GLU A 97 18.74 10.66 12.16
CA GLU A 97 17.60 10.69 13.08
C GLU A 97 16.30 10.59 12.29
N THR A 98 16.11 11.45 11.28
CA THR A 98 14.94 11.43 10.40
C THR A 98 14.80 10.09 9.69
N PHE A 99 15.90 9.50 9.22
CA PHE A 99 15.90 8.16 8.63
C PHE A 99 15.37 7.11 9.62
N ARG A 100 15.90 7.08 10.85
CA ARG A 100 15.49 6.11 11.89
C ARG A 100 14.01 6.28 12.24
N LEU A 101 13.52 7.50 12.38
CA LEU A 101 12.12 7.79 12.65
C LEU A 101 11.22 7.31 11.51
N GLY A 102 11.55 7.66 10.27
CA GLY A 102 10.76 7.27 9.09
C GLY A 102 10.74 5.76 8.88
N ALA A 103 11.91 5.09 8.98
CA ALA A 103 12.02 3.65 8.84
C ALA A 103 11.26 2.90 9.96
N SER A 104 11.33 3.40 11.19
CA SER A 104 10.59 2.80 12.32
C SER A 104 9.09 2.99 12.14
N ALA A 105 8.63 4.20 11.80
CA ALA A 105 7.22 4.47 11.55
C ALA A 105 6.66 3.59 10.42
N TYR A 106 7.42 3.39 9.33
CA TYR A 106 7.03 2.49 8.25
C TYR A 106 6.86 1.04 8.70
N ARG A 107 7.80 0.49 9.48
CA ARG A 107 7.73 -0.88 10.00
C ARG A 107 6.56 -1.03 10.96
N ASN A 108 6.43 -0.11 11.92
CA ASN A 108 5.33 -0.11 12.89
C ASN A 108 3.96 -0.02 12.19
N ALA A 109 3.85 0.80 11.14
CA ALA A 109 2.62 0.89 10.34
C ALA A 109 2.27 -0.42 9.64
N ARG A 110 3.27 -1.15 9.11
CA ARG A 110 3.06 -2.49 8.51
C ARG A 110 2.58 -3.50 9.54
N ASP A 111 3.23 -3.54 10.69
CA ASP A 111 2.92 -4.50 11.75
C ASP A 111 1.54 -4.23 12.35
N TRP A 112 1.23 -2.96 12.63
CA TRP A 112 -0.09 -2.53 13.09
C TRP A 112 -1.20 -2.83 12.09
N ALA A 113 -0.98 -2.56 10.80
CA ALA A 113 -1.95 -2.88 9.77
C ALA A 113 -2.21 -4.39 9.70
N LYS A 114 -1.15 -5.21 9.79
CA LYS A 114 -1.28 -6.67 9.87
C LYS A 114 -2.10 -7.09 11.09
N GLU A 115 -1.79 -6.55 12.27
CA GLU A 115 -2.50 -6.87 13.51
C GLU A 115 -4.00 -6.58 13.37
N LYS A 116 -4.37 -5.40 12.86
CA LYS A 116 -5.77 -5.03 12.64
C LYS A 116 -6.46 -5.92 11.63
N ARG A 117 -5.79 -6.24 10.52
CA ARG A 117 -6.33 -7.16 9.52
C ARG A 117 -6.56 -8.55 10.10
N ASP A 118 -5.61 -9.09 10.86
CA ASP A 118 -5.72 -10.40 11.47
C ASP A 118 -6.86 -10.43 12.51
N GLN A 119 -7.02 -9.37 13.31
CA GLN A 119 -8.17 -9.19 14.23
C GLN A 119 -9.51 -9.23 13.48
N PHE A 120 -9.66 -8.48 12.39
CA PHE A 120 -10.91 -8.48 11.62
C PHE A 120 -11.20 -9.81 10.93
N ILE A 121 -10.17 -10.50 10.42
CA ILE A 121 -10.33 -11.85 9.85
C ILE A 121 -10.78 -12.84 10.93
N GLN A 122 -10.16 -12.78 12.12
CA GLN A 122 -10.55 -13.65 13.23
C GLN A 122 -12.03 -13.45 13.59
N VAL A 123 -12.44 -12.20 13.80
CA VAL A 123 -13.83 -11.88 14.14
C VAL A 123 -14.80 -12.32 13.03
N ALA A 124 -14.46 -12.11 11.76
CA ALA A 124 -15.29 -12.55 10.64
C ALA A 124 -15.43 -14.09 10.58
N ASN A 125 -14.35 -14.82 10.86
CA ASN A 125 -14.37 -16.28 10.92
C ASN A 125 -15.19 -16.79 12.11
N GLU A 126 -15.04 -16.17 13.28
CA GLU A 126 -15.84 -16.53 14.48
C GLU A 126 -17.34 -16.43 14.21
N ARG A 127 -17.78 -15.37 13.51
CA ARG A 127 -19.18 -15.22 13.06
C ARG A 127 -19.61 -16.34 12.12
N LEU A 128 -18.77 -16.69 11.13
CA LEU A 128 -19.06 -17.80 10.22
C LEU A 128 -19.27 -19.13 10.95
N PHE A 129 -18.45 -19.41 11.97
CA PHE A 129 -18.57 -20.64 12.76
C PHE A 129 -19.81 -20.65 13.66
N GLN A 130 -20.17 -19.51 14.26
CA GLN A 130 -21.40 -19.38 15.06
C GLN A 130 -22.63 -19.68 14.22
N GLU A 131 -22.76 -19.07 13.05
CA GLU A 131 -23.88 -19.29 12.14
C GLU A 131 -23.97 -20.75 11.68
N ARG A 132 -22.85 -21.34 11.25
CA ARG A 132 -22.82 -22.75 10.83
C ARG A 132 -23.27 -23.71 11.93
N SER A 133 -23.00 -23.36 13.18
CA SER A 133 -23.40 -24.14 14.35
C SER A 133 -24.89 -23.98 14.67
N GLN A 134 -25.48 -22.81 14.41
CA GLN A 134 -26.91 -22.58 14.55
C GLN A 134 -27.71 -23.30 13.46
N ASP A 135 -27.28 -23.22 12.20
CA ASP A 135 -27.92 -23.94 11.08
C ASP A 135 -27.92 -25.46 11.28
N SER A 136 -26.82 -26.02 11.78
CA SER A 136 -26.72 -27.47 12.06
C SER A 136 -27.54 -27.94 13.26
N SER A 137 -27.87 -27.04 14.21
CA SER A 137 -28.77 -27.34 15.32
C SER A 137 -30.25 -27.39 14.93
N SER A 138 -30.63 -26.78 13.80
CA SER A 138 -32.00 -26.77 13.28
C SER A 138 -32.38 -28.02 12.48
N GLN A 139 -31.42 -28.89 12.14
CA GLN A 139 -31.67 -30.12 11.37
C GLN A 139 -31.95 -31.38 12.19
N HIS A 140 -31.96 -31.32 13.52
CA HIS A 140 -32.39 -32.47 14.34
C HIS A 140 -33.90 -32.42 14.64
N GLN A 141 -34.72 -32.72 13.62
CA GLN A 141 -35.96 -33.44 13.89
C GLN A 141 -35.61 -34.90 14.19
N PRO A 142 -36.22 -35.56 15.18
CA PRO A 142 -35.98 -36.97 15.42
C PRO A 142 -36.71 -37.74 14.31
N VAL A 143 -35.98 -38.08 13.24
CA VAL A 143 -36.42 -39.16 12.36
C VAL A 143 -36.11 -40.45 13.10
N SER A 144 -37.15 -41.01 13.72
CA SER A 144 -37.13 -42.35 14.28
C SER A 144 -36.68 -43.37 13.24
N ASP A 145 -35.84 -44.30 13.72
CA ASP A 145 -35.55 -45.63 13.18
C ASP A 145 -35.23 -45.74 11.69
N LEU A 146 -33.94 -45.80 11.35
CA LEU A 146 -33.40 -46.86 10.48
C LEU A 146 -31.96 -47.20 10.89
N THR A 147 -31.71 -48.50 11.05
CA THR A 147 -30.47 -49.15 11.51
C THR A 147 -29.27 -48.92 10.57
N PRO A 148 -28.03 -48.79 11.09
CA PRO A 148 -26.84 -48.68 10.26
C PRO A 148 -26.38 -50.08 9.82
N VAL A 149 -26.28 -50.29 8.52
CA VAL A 149 -25.53 -51.41 7.93
C VAL A 149 -24.08 -50.93 7.79
N LEU A 150 -23.17 -51.68 8.41
CA LEU A 150 -21.73 -51.51 8.29
C LEU A 150 -21.30 -51.90 6.86
N ASP A 151 -20.65 -50.98 6.15
CA ASP A 151 -19.90 -51.29 4.95
C ASP A 151 -18.47 -50.76 5.14
N ASP A 152 -17.55 -51.72 5.31
CA ASP A 152 -16.12 -51.49 5.44
C ASP A 152 -15.55 -51.11 4.08
N SER A 153 -15.03 -49.89 3.93
CA SER A 153 -14.21 -49.53 2.76
C SER A 153 -12.97 -48.77 3.19
N ASP A 154 -11.87 -49.51 3.14
CA ASP A 154 -10.51 -49.09 3.46
C ASP A 154 -9.86 -48.47 2.21
N GLY A 155 -9.24 -47.30 2.37
CA GLY A 155 -8.71 -46.51 1.26
C GLY A 155 -7.76 -45.41 1.72
N SER A 156 -6.63 -45.81 2.30
CA SER A 156 -5.49 -44.92 2.58
C SER A 156 -4.64 -44.68 1.34
N THR A 157 -4.44 -43.42 0.93
CA THR A 157 -3.21 -42.76 0.38
C THR A 157 -3.63 -41.36 -0.11
N GLU A 158 -2.89 -40.25 -0.06
CA GLU A 158 -1.49 -39.95 0.18
C GLU A 158 -1.39 -38.44 0.47
N SER A 159 -0.33 -38.03 1.18
CA SER A 159 -0.01 -36.66 1.55
C SER A 159 0.30 -35.77 0.34
N GLY A 160 -0.49 -34.70 0.14
CA GLY A 160 -0.17 -33.64 -0.82
C GLY A 160 0.88 -32.68 -0.25
N GLU A 161 2.10 -32.81 -0.75
CA GLU A 161 3.25 -31.92 -0.49
C GLU A 161 2.96 -30.47 -0.90
N TYR A 162 3.29 -29.53 -0.01
CA TYR A 162 3.29 -28.11 -0.27
C TYR A 162 4.47 -27.77 -1.19
N GLN A 163 4.20 -27.51 -2.48
CA GLN A 163 5.20 -26.94 -3.36
C GLN A 163 5.24 -25.42 -3.25
N ASP A 164 6.40 -24.96 -2.81
CA ASP A 164 6.90 -23.60 -2.75
C ASP A 164 6.76 -22.89 -4.11
N ALA A 165 5.89 -21.88 -4.18
CA ALA A 165 5.74 -21.05 -5.37
C ALA A 165 6.91 -20.06 -5.44
N GLN A 166 7.99 -20.48 -6.08
CA GLN A 166 9.12 -19.63 -6.45
C GLN A 166 8.70 -18.61 -7.52
N TRP A 167 8.41 -17.37 -7.11
CA TRP A 167 8.12 -16.24 -8.00
C TRP A 167 9.39 -15.80 -8.74
N SER A 168 9.50 -16.18 -10.02
CA SER A 168 10.58 -15.73 -10.90
C SER A 168 10.12 -14.50 -11.70
N PHE A 169 10.58 -13.31 -11.32
CA PHE A 169 10.49 -12.11 -12.16
C PHE A 169 11.55 -12.16 -13.26
N ALA A 170 11.21 -12.72 -14.43
CA ALA A 170 11.96 -12.49 -15.66
C ALA A 170 11.08 -12.75 -16.89
N VAL A 171 10.76 -11.68 -17.61
CA VAL A 171 10.15 -11.76 -18.95
C VAL A 171 11.26 -12.12 -19.95
N PRO A 172 11.12 -13.16 -20.79
CA PRO A 172 12.02 -13.37 -21.91
C PRO A 172 11.75 -12.29 -22.98
N VAL A 173 12.70 -11.39 -23.17
CA VAL A 173 12.73 -10.54 -24.37
C VAL A 173 13.09 -11.45 -25.55
N GLU A 174 12.13 -11.68 -26.45
CA GLU A 174 12.45 -12.25 -27.76
C GLU A 174 13.36 -11.28 -28.53
N ARG A 175 14.58 -11.74 -28.79
CA ARG A 175 15.54 -11.07 -29.66
C ARG A 175 15.08 -11.21 -31.12
N ARG A 176 14.43 -10.16 -31.64
CA ARG A 176 14.34 -9.95 -33.09
C ARG A 176 15.71 -9.52 -33.60
N LYS A 177 16.27 -10.31 -34.53
CA LYS A 177 17.51 -10.01 -35.25
C LYS A 177 17.25 -8.85 -36.23
N GLU A 178 17.90 -7.71 -36.03
CA GLU A 178 18.05 -6.68 -37.07
C GLU A 178 19.51 -6.19 -37.14
N ASP A 179 20.10 -6.54 -38.28
CA ASP A 179 21.08 -5.89 -39.14
C ASP A 179 22.30 -5.11 -38.56
N HIS A 180 23.45 -5.43 -39.14
CA HIS A 180 24.77 -4.92 -38.78
C HIS A 180 25.05 -3.54 -39.40
N GLY A 181 24.67 -2.47 -38.69
CA GLY A 181 25.14 -1.11 -38.94
C GLY A 181 26.32 -0.71 -38.05
N LYS A 182 27.51 -0.46 -38.64
CA LYS A 182 28.77 -0.08 -37.96
C LYS A 182 28.58 1.06 -36.92
N PRO A 183 29.23 1.00 -35.74
CA PRO A 183 29.12 2.06 -34.75
C PRO A 183 29.91 3.31 -35.18
N ARG A 184 29.21 4.44 -35.40
CA ARG A 184 29.84 5.76 -35.51
C ARG A 184 30.24 6.25 -34.13
N ARG A 185 31.54 6.52 -33.94
CA ARG A 185 32.09 7.14 -32.72
C ARG A 185 31.51 8.55 -32.52
N PRO A 186 31.12 8.95 -31.29
CA PRO A 186 30.79 10.34 -30.99
C PRO A 186 32.04 11.20 -31.11
N ARG A 187 31.99 12.25 -31.94
CA ARG A 187 33.01 13.30 -31.99
C ARG A 187 32.75 14.28 -30.87
N ILE A 188 33.69 14.36 -29.92
CA ILE A 188 33.81 15.46 -28.96
C ILE A 188 34.19 16.71 -29.76
N ARG A 189 33.39 17.78 -29.66
CA ARG A 189 33.78 19.11 -30.12
C ARG A 189 34.09 19.96 -28.90
N GLY A 190 35.36 20.26 -28.71
CA GLY A 190 35.84 21.29 -27.80
C GLY A 190 35.84 22.67 -28.46
N SER A 191 36.12 23.65 -27.60
CA SER A 191 36.29 25.10 -27.81
C SER A 191 34.98 25.87 -28.09
N GLU A 192 34.70 27.03 -27.51
CA GLU A 192 35.63 28.11 -27.13
C GLU A 192 34.99 29.09 -26.15
N SER A 193 35.82 29.63 -25.27
CA SER A 193 35.60 30.82 -24.44
C SER A 193 35.36 32.07 -25.29
N LEU A 194 34.40 32.91 -24.92
CA LEU A 194 34.36 34.30 -25.34
C LEU A 194 34.45 35.23 -24.13
N VAL A 195 35.62 35.83 -23.97
CA VAL A 195 35.86 37.05 -23.21
C VAL A 195 35.30 38.21 -24.01
N THR A 196 34.50 39.08 -23.40
CA THR A 196 34.45 40.50 -23.78
C THR A 196 34.14 41.34 -22.53
N THR A 197 35.15 42.11 -22.15
CA THR A 197 35.12 43.42 -21.47
C THR A 197 33.83 44.21 -21.80
N GLY A 198 33.08 44.83 -20.89
CA GLY A 198 33.48 45.70 -19.79
C GLY A 198 32.93 47.09 -20.12
N ASP A 199 31.98 47.61 -19.33
CA ASP A 199 31.93 49.04 -19.03
C ASP A 199 31.15 49.34 -17.74
N ALA A 200 31.61 50.38 -17.09
CA ALA A 200 31.35 50.77 -15.72
C ALA A 200 30.15 51.71 -15.57
N ALA A 201 29.46 51.62 -14.44
CA ALA A 201 28.87 52.79 -13.79
C ALA A 201 28.88 52.57 -12.27
N ARG A 202 29.62 53.45 -11.59
CA ARG A 202 29.68 53.59 -10.15
C ARG A 202 28.37 54.19 -9.64
N ASP A 203 27.93 53.77 -8.46
CA ASP A 203 27.52 54.75 -7.46
C ASP A 203 27.64 54.20 -6.03
N THR A 204 27.92 55.14 -5.15
CA THR A 204 28.58 55.05 -3.85
C THR A 204 27.62 55.00 -2.65
N ILE A 205 28.05 54.28 -1.61
CA ILE A 205 27.94 54.60 -0.16
C ILE A 205 26.53 54.59 0.48
N SER A 206 26.29 53.72 1.47
CA SER A 206 26.40 54.08 2.91
C SER A 206 26.03 52.93 3.86
N ASP A 207 26.88 52.76 4.88
CA ASP A 207 26.69 51.99 6.11
C ASP A 207 25.40 52.35 6.87
N LYS A 208 24.78 51.35 7.53
CA LYS A 208 24.50 51.41 8.98
C LYS A 208 23.91 50.11 9.57
N ALA A 209 24.74 49.53 10.43
CA ALA A 209 24.45 49.06 11.80
C ALA A 209 23.27 48.10 12.10
N LEU A 210 23.68 46.92 12.60
CA LEU A 210 22.94 46.04 13.50
C LEU A 210 22.42 46.77 14.75
N VAL A 211 21.15 46.54 15.11
CA VAL A 211 20.62 46.74 16.46
C VAL A 211 19.73 45.55 16.83
N LEU A 212 20.09 44.92 17.94
CA LEU A 212 19.35 43.90 18.69
C LEU A 212 18.02 44.48 19.21
N GLN A 213 16.95 43.69 19.21
CA GLN A 213 15.74 43.95 20.00
C GLN A 213 15.56 42.85 21.04
N ASN A 214 15.12 43.34 22.21
CA ASN A 214 15.07 42.76 23.55
C ASN A 214 14.38 41.40 23.70
#